data_AF-A0A4Q5AN68-F1
#
_entry.id   AF-A0A4Q5AN68-F1
#
_cell.length_a   1.000
_cell.length_b   1.000
_cell.length_c   1.000
_cell.angle_alpha   90.00
_cell.angle_beta   90.00
_cell.angle_gamma   90.00
#
_symmetry.space_group_name_H-M   'P 1'
#
loop_
_entity.id
_entity.type
_entity.pdbx_description
1 polymer ?
#
loop_
_entity_poly.entity_id
_entity_poly.type
_entity_poly.pdbx_seq_one_letter_code
_entity_poly.pdbx_strand_id
1 'polypeptide(L)' 'MPTAHTIKRIRELHDQGCTLQEIVHITHMSTPIVKSVLTNPTNSPFDKPQPPEFIEPPKLF' A
#
# COMPACT_ATOMS: atom_id res chain seq x y z
N MET A 1 -13.76 5.32 -16.56
CA MET A 1 -13.12 4.19 -15.84
C MET A 1 -11.65 4.52 -15.61
N PRO A 2 -11.05 4.21 -14.46
CA PRO A 2 -9.64 4.48 -14.20
C PRO A 2 -8.76 3.66 -15.16
N THR A 3 -7.71 4.28 -15.70
CA THR A 3 -6.78 3.60 -16.59
C THR A 3 -5.87 2.67 -15.79
N ALA A 4 -5.29 1.65 -16.45
CA ALA A 4 -4.35 0.74 -15.82
C ALA A 4 -3.15 1.47 -15.17
N HIS A 5 -2.71 2.57 -15.78
CA HIS A 5 -1.66 3.44 -15.24
C HIS A 5 -2.07 4.10 -13.92
N THR A 6 -3.29 4.64 -13.84
CA THR A 6 -3.80 5.24 -12.60
C THR A 6 -3.94 4.21 -11.48
N ILE A 7 -4.42 3.01 -11.79
CA ILE A 7 -4.55 1.90 -10.83
C ILE A 7 -3.18 1.54 -10.25
N LYS A 8 -2.16 1.40 -11.10
CA LYS A 8 -0.79 1.14 -10.67
C LYS A 8 -0.28 2.25 -9.75
N ARG A 9 -0.48 3.51 -10.14
CA ARG A 9 -0.03 4.67 -9.36
C ARG A 9 -0.70 4.77 -7.99
N ILE A 10 -1.99 4.46 -7.88
CA ILE A 10 -2.73 4.40 -6.60
C ILE A 10 -2.08 3.38 -5.66
N ARG A 11 -1.73 2.19 -6.16
CA ARG A 11 -1.11 1.12 -5.36
C ARG A 11 0.31 1.48 -4.93
N GLU A 12 1.13 2.05 -5.83
CA GLU A 12 2.48 2.52 -5.52
C GLU A 12 2.48 3.57 -4.40
N LEU A 13 1.55 4.52 -4.44
CA LEU A 13 1.45 5.56 -3.39
C LEU A 13 1.02 4.97 -2.05
N HIS A 14 0.11 4.00 -2.05
CA HIS A 14 -0.30 3.30 -0.82
C HIS A 14 0.85 2.49 -0.23
N ASP A 15 1.65 1.82 -1.07
CA ASP A 15 2.85 1.08 -0.66
C ASP A 15 3.92 2.00 -0.04
N GLN A 16 4.05 3.23 -0.55
CA GLN A 16 4.92 4.28 0.02
C GLN A 16 4.39 4.86 1.34
N GLY A 17 3.22 4.43 1.82
CA GLY A 17 2.61 4.91 3.05
C GLY A 17 1.82 6.21 2.91
N CYS A 18 1.50 6.65 1.68
CA CYS A 18 0.65 7.83 1.47
C CYS A 18 -0.77 7.57 1.99
N THR A 19 -1.37 8.60 2.57
CA THR A 19 -2.75 8.54 3.04
C THR A 19 -3.75 8.56 1.88
N LEU A 20 -4.97 8.07 2.14
CA LEU A 20 -6.06 8.11 1.15
C LEU A 20 -6.32 9.51 0.58
N GLN A 21 -6.22 10.56 1.41
CA GLN A 21 -6.40 11.94 0.96
C GLN A 21 -5.28 12.38 0.01
N GLU A 22 -4.03 12.06 0.31
CA GLU A 22 -2.89 12.36 -0.56
C GLU A 22 -2.99 11.63 -1.90
N ILE A 23 -3.39 10.36 -1.87
CA ILE A 23 -3.58 9.57 -3.09
C ILE A 23 -4.68 10.18 -3.97
N VAL A 24 -5.82 10.56 -3.38
CA VAL A 24 -6.92 11.26 -4.07
C VAL A 24 -6.44 12.57 -4.69
N HIS A 25 -5.62 13.32 -3.96
CA HIS A 25 -5.08 14.59 -4.42
C HIS A 25 -4.10 14.40 -5.59
N ILE A 26 -3.17 13.45 -5.50
CA ILE A 26 -2.16 13.17 -6.54
C ILE A 26 -2.78 12.57 -7.80
N THR A 27 -3.74 11.66 -7.63
CA THR A 27 -4.34 10.92 -8.76
C THR A 27 -5.57 11.60 -9.35
N HIS A 28 -6.06 12.67 -8.70
CA HIS A 28 -7.31 13.37 -9.03
C HIS A 28 -8.53 12.42 -9.16
N MET A 29 -8.49 11.29 -8.45
CA MET A 29 -9.55 10.29 -8.43
C MET A 29 -10.43 10.46 -7.21
N SER A 30 -11.73 10.17 -7.36
CA SER A 30 -12.64 10.21 -6.23
C SER A 30 -12.27 9.13 -5.19
N THR A 31 -12.42 9.45 -3.91
CA THR A 31 -12.20 8.53 -2.78
C THR A 31 -12.84 7.13 -2.95
N PRO A 32 -14.09 6.97 -3.43
CA PRO A 32 -14.66 5.63 -3.65
C PRO A 32 -13.90 4.82 -4.71
N ILE A 33 -13.36 5.47 -5.75
CA ILE A 33 -12.55 4.80 -6.79
C ILE A 33 -11.22 4.35 -6.21
N VAL A 34 -10.53 5.22 -5.47
CA VAL A 34 -9.27 4.88 -4.79
C VAL A 34 -9.47 3.72 -3.82
N LYS A 35 -10.52 3.76 -2.99
CA LYS A 35 -10.89 2.65 -2.12
C LYS A 35 -11.13 1.37 -2.91
N SER A 36 -11.95 1.41 -3.97
CA SER A 36 -12.23 0.25 -4.81
C SER A 36 -10.98 -0.38 -5.43
N VAL A 37 -9.98 0.45 -5.79
CA VAL A 37 -8.70 -0.01 -6.35
C VAL A 37 -7.82 -0.68 -5.30
N LEU A 38 -7.81 -0.14 -4.07
CA LEU A 38 -7.07 -0.69 -2.94
C LEU A 38 -7.73 -1.94 -2.35
N THR A 39 -9.06 -2.03 -2.37
CA THR A 39 -9.82 -3.18 -1.86
C THR A 39 -9.91 -4.34 -2.85
N ASN A 40 -9.58 -4.14 -4.14
CA ASN A 40 -9.49 -5.22 -5.12
C ASN A 40 -8.02 -5.63 -5.30
N PRO A 41 -7.55 -6.65 -4.56
CA PRO A 41 -6.24 -7.25 -4.78
C PRO A 41 -6.30 -8.13 -6.04
N THR A 42 -6.38 -7.52 -7.22
CA THR A 42 -6.06 -8.25 -8.46
C THR A 42 -4.55 -8.50 -8.42
N ASN A 43 -4.19 -9.72 -8.02
CA ASN A 43 -2.85 -10.28 -7.75
C ASN A 43 -2.08 -9.73 -6.54
N SER A 44 -2.18 -10.46 -5.42
CA SER A 44 -1.04 -10.69 -4.52
C SER A 44 -0.40 -12.02 -4.93
N PRO A 45 0.92 -12.04 -5.22
CA PRO A 45 1.85 -12.42 -4.16
C PRO A 45 3.13 -11.59 -4.25
N PHE A 46 3.36 -10.70 -3.30
CA PHE A 46 4.71 -10.27 -2.98
C PHE A 46 4.84 -10.34 -1.46
N ASP A 47 5.83 -11.12 -1.05
CA ASP A 47 6.25 -11.46 0.30
C ASP A 47 5.81 -10.42 1.34
N LYS A 48 4.99 -10.89 2.28
CA LYS A 48 4.79 -10.19 3.56
C LYS A 48 6.20 -9.92 4.12
N PRO A 49 6.64 -8.68 4.37
CA PRO A 49 7.87 -8.46 5.10
C PRO A 49 7.69 -9.16 6.45
N GLN A 50 8.38 -10.28 6.61
CA GLN A 50 8.44 -11.02 7.85
C GLN A 50 8.92 -10.01 8.90
N PRO A 51 8.16 -9.75 9.98
CA PRO A 51 8.65 -8.83 11.01
C PRO A 51 10.00 -9.38 11.48
N PRO A 52 11.06 -8.53 11.54
CA PRO A 52 12.37 -9.00 11.97
C PRO A 52 12.20 -9.61 13.36
N GLU A 53 12.57 -10.89 13.49
CA GLU A 53 12.58 -11.57 14.79
C GLU A 53 13.37 -10.69 15.75
N PHE A 54 12.69 -10.21 16.79
CA PHE A 54 13.32 -9.43 17.85
C PHE A 54 14.19 -10.40 18.64
N ILE A 55 15.45 -10.53 18.22
CA ILE A 55 16.44 -11.31 18.95
C ILE A 55 16.74 -10.50 20.22
N GLU A 56 16.09 -10.86 21.32
CA GLU A 56 16.42 -10.39 22.65
C GLU A 56 17.91 -10.71 22.92
N PRO A 57 18.78 -9.72 23.14
CA PRO A 57 20.17 -10.01 23.47
C PRO A 57 20.22 -10.67 24.86
N PRO A 58 20.90 -11.82 25.02
CA PRO A 58 21.00 -12.48 26.31
C PRO A 58 21.76 -11.58 27.29
N LYS A 59 21.08 -11.21 28.38
CA LYS A 59 21.64 -10.46 29.49
C LYS A 59 22.57 -11.36 30.30
N LEU A 60 23.88 -11.25 30.08
CA LEU A 60 24.88 -11.86 30.96
C LEU A 60 25.20 -10.88 32.09
N PHE A 61 24.79 -11.25 33.29
CA PHE A 61 25.24 -10.70 34.57
C PHE A 61 26.65 -11.17 34.88
#